data_AF-A0A3N4LMG4-F1
#
_entry.id   AF-A0A3N4LMG4-F1
#
_cell.length_a   1.000
_cell.length_b   1.000
_cell.length_c   1.000
_cell.angle_alpha   90.00
_cell.angle_beta   90.00
_cell.angle_gamma   90.00
#
_symmetry.space_group_name_H-M   'P 1'
#
loop_
_entity.id
_entity.type
_entity.pdbx_description
1 polymer ?
#
loop_
_entity_poly.entity_id
_entity_poly.type
_entity_poly.pdbx_seq_one_letter_code
_entity_poly.pdbx_strand_id
1 'polypeptide(L)' 'MEQGMAQDLLGCEAVADTENSECVLGIVTNYLLWSFFKSHEDYIEYEEATLMIVSGMPTKEGLKMIAGKIYTLLSDD' A
#
# COMPACT_ATOMS: atom_id res chain seq x y z
N MET A 1 12.87 -3.85 1.08
CA MET A 1 11.40 -3.77 0.97
C MET A 1 10.76 -4.84 1.84
N GLU A 2 11.20 -6.09 1.72
CA GLU A 2 10.71 -7.26 2.49
C GLU A 2 10.54 -7.02 4.00
N GLN A 3 11.54 -6.43 4.69
CA GLN A 3 11.41 -6.13 6.11
C GLN A 3 10.25 -5.16 6.40
N GLY A 4 10.07 -4.13 5.57
CA GLY A 4 8.97 -3.18 5.71
C GLY A 4 7.62 -3.85 5.49
N MET A 5 7.52 -4.74 4.51
CA MET A 5 6.30 -5.53 4.23
C MET A 5 5.95 -6.46 5.40
N ALA A 6 6.94 -7.15 5.97
CA ALA A 6 6.71 -8.01 7.13
C ALA A 6 6.22 -7.21 8.36
N GLN A 7 6.80 -6.03 8.59
CA GLN A 7 6.40 -5.16 9.70
C GLN A 7 5.01 -4.55 9.48
N ASP A 8 4.70 -4.15 8.25
CA ASP A 8 3.40 -3.60 7.86
C ASP A 8 2.28 -4.63 8.07
N LEU A 9 2.45 -5.85 7.57
CA LEU A 9 1.48 -6.93 7.76
C LEU A 9 1.29 -7.30 9.24
N LEU A 10 2.36 -7.36 10.03
CA LEU A 10 2.23 -7.56 11.48
C LEU A 10 1.44 -6.43 12.16
N GLY A 11 1.61 -5.19 11.69
CA GLY A 11 0.83 -4.04 12.12
C GLY A 11 -0.64 -4.15 11.72
N CYS A 12 -0.92 -4.61 10.50
CA CYS A 12 -2.28 -4.85 10.02
C CYS A 12 -3.04 -5.83 10.92
N GLU A 13 -2.41 -6.96 11.29
CA GLU A 13 -3.02 -7.94 12.20
C GLU A 13 -3.32 -7.35 13.58
N ALA A 14 -2.38 -6.58 14.14
CA ALA A 14 -2.58 -5.90 15.41
C ALA A 14 -3.75 -4.90 15.34
N VAL A 15 -3.85 -4.13 14.26
CA VAL A 15 -4.94 -3.16 14.05
C VAL A 15 -6.28 -3.87 13.85
N ALA A 16 -6.31 -4.94 13.08
CA ALA A 16 -7.52 -5.74 12.84
C ALA A 16 -8.13 -6.25 14.14
N ASP A 17 -7.30 -6.80 15.04
CA ASP A 17 -7.71 -7.26 16.38
C ASP A 17 -8.21 -6.11 17.25
N THR A 18 -7.50 -4.98 17.28
CA THR A 18 -7.89 -3.85 18.14
C THR A 18 -9.15 -3.11 17.70
N GLU A 19 -9.38 -3.02 16.39
CA GLU A 19 -10.49 -2.27 15.80
C GLU A 19 -11.66 -3.18 15.40
N ASN A 20 -11.53 -4.50 15.57
CA ASN A 20 -12.48 -5.51 15.10
C ASN A 20 -12.83 -5.29 13.61
N SER A 21 -11.81 -5.04 12.79
CA SER A 21 -11.93 -4.76 11.36
C SER A 21 -11.63 -6.01 10.55
N GLU A 22 -12.53 -6.36 9.63
CA GLU A 22 -12.36 -7.50 8.71
C GLU A 22 -11.33 -7.23 7.61
N CYS A 23 -10.96 -5.96 7.41
CA CYS A 23 -10.01 -5.53 6.40
C CYS A 23 -9.12 -4.39 6.92
N VAL A 24 -7.81 -4.51 6.75
CA VAL A 24 -6.84 -3.46 7.07
C VAL A 24 -5.93 -3.19 5.88
N LEU A 25 -5.64 -1.91 5.63
CA LEU A 25 -4.88 -1.44 4.48
C LEU A 25 -3.45 -1.08 4.90
N GLY A 26 -2.48 -1.50 4.09
CA GLY A 26 -1.06 -1.31 4.34
C GLY A 26 -0.35 -0.66 3.15
N ILE A 27 0.63 0.22 3.42
CA ILE A 27 1.45 0.85 2.38
C ILE A 27 2.91 0.90 2.85
N VAL A 28 3.78 0.26 2.07
CA VAL A 28 5.23 0.31 2.28
C VAL A 28 5.88 1.01 1.09
N THR A 29 6.70 2.03 1.36
CA THR A 29 7.36 2.78 0.29
C THR A 29 8.77 3.24 0.66
N ASN A 30 9.64 3.32 -0.34
CA ASN A 30 10.91 4.05 -0.27
C ASN A 30 10.89 5.33 -1.14
N TYR A 31 9.69 5.87 -1.38
CA TYR A 31 9.38 7.00 -2.27
C TYR A 31 9.49 6.70 -3.77
N LEU A 32 10.21 5.65 -4.16
CA LEU A 32 10.30 5.18 -5.56
C LEU A 32 9.40 3.97 -5.79
N LEU A 33 9.60 2.89 -5.03
CA LEU A 33 8.77 1.70 -5.06
C LEU A 33 7.71 1.78 -3.97
N TRP A 34 6.48 1.41 -4.32
CA TRP A 34 5.32 1.39 -3.46
C TRP A 34 4.70 0.00 -3.50
N SER A 35 4.50 -0.58 -2.33
CA SER A 35 3.80 -1.84 -2.11
C SER A 35 2.51 -1.55 -1.37
N PHE A 36 1.39 -2.00 -1.93
CA PHE A 36 0.04 -1.79 -1.40
C PHE A 36 -0.52 -3.14 -0.93
N PHE A 37 -1.14 -3.14 0.24
CA PHE A 37 -1.73 -4.33 0.87
C PHE A 37 -3.18 -4.09 1.25
N LYS A 38 -4.02 -5.10 1.03
CA LYS A 38 -5.34 -5.24 1.63
C LYS A 38 -5.35 -6.57 2.38
N SER A 39 -5.22 -6.51 3.71
CA SER A 39 -5.21 -7.69 4.59
C SER A 39 -6.63 -8.00 5.00
N HIS A 40 -7.14 -9.15 4.58
CA HIS A 40 -8.41 -9.74 5.01
C HIS A 40 -8.14 -10.87 5.99
N GLU A 41 -9.18 -11.38 6.65
CA GLU A 41 -9.07 -12.49 7.61
C GLU A 41 -8.36 -13.73 7.02
N ASP A 42 -8.66 -14.09 5.76
CA ASP A 42 -8.18 -15.33 5.14
C ASP A 42 -7.08 -15.13 4.08
N TYR A 43 -6.89 -13.92 3.58
CA TYR A 43 -5.99 -13.65 2.46
C TYR A 43 -5.50 -12.22 2.42
N ILE A 44 -4.40 -12.00 1.68
CA ILE A 44 -3.81 -10.69 1.47
C ILE A 44 -3.81 -10.40 -0.02
N GLU A 45 -4.38 -9.26 -0.41
CA GLU A 45 -4.18 -8.70 -1.75
C GLU A 45 -2.92 -7.82 -1.76
N TYR A 46 -2.21 -7.89 -2.88
CA TYR A 46 -0.90 -7.26 -3.03
C TYR A 46 -0.74 -6.62 -4.41
N GLU A 47 -0.28 -5.37 -4.44
CA GLU A 47 0.15 -4.72 -5.68
C GLU A 47 1.41 -3.89 -5.48
N GLU A 48 2.29 -3.84 -6.49
CA GLU A 48 3.44 -2.94 -6.53
C GLU A 48 3.29 -1.86 -7.61
N ALA A 49 3.87 -0.69 -7.35
CA ALA A 49 4.02 0.38 -8.32
C ALA A 49 5.36 1.08 -8.17
N THR A 50 5.97 1.47 -9.29
CA THR A 50 7.17 2.31 -9.30
C THR A 50 6.80 3.73 -9.73
N LEU A 51 7.10 4.71 -8.89
CA LEU A 51 6.92 6.13 -9.19
C LEU A 51 7.75 6.52 -10.40
N MET A 52 7.09 7.10 -11.39
CA MET A 52 7.75 7.59 -12.59
C MET A 52 8.54 8.86 -12.28
N ILE A 53 9.86 8.83 -12.52
CA ILE A 53 10.78 9.93 -12.28
C ILE A 53 11.46 10.32 -13.59
N VAL A 54 11.50 11.63 -13.87
CA VAL A 54 12.23 12.22 -14.99
C VAL A 54 13.11 13.34 -14.44
N SER A 55 14.41 13.30 -14.78
CA SER A 55 15.40 14.29 -14.31
C SER A 55 15.43 14.47 -12.78
N GLY A 56 15.27 13.37 -12.04
CA GLY A 56 15.30 13.36 -10.58
C GLY A 56 14.01 13.85 -9.91
N MET A 57 12.97 14.22 -10.67
CA MET A 57 11.69 14.68 -10.15
C MET A 57 10.55 13.73 -10.53
N PRO A 58 9.56 13.49 -9.65
CA PRO A 58 8.36 12.76 -9.99
C PRO A 58 7.60 13.42 -11.14
N THR A 59 7.14 12.63 -12.12
CA THR A 59 6.25 13.14 -13.17
C THR A 59 4.84 13.33 -12.64
N LYS A 60 4.06 14.21 -13.28
CA LYS A 60 2.65 14.40 -12.94
C LYS A 60 1.87 13.10 -13.13
N GLU A 61 2.20 12.34 -14.17
CA GLU A 61 1.61 11.05 -14.50
C GLU A 61 1.94 10.01 -13.43
N GLY A 62 3.19 9.96 -12.97
CA GLY A 62 3.62 9.08 -11.89
C GLY A 62 2.91 9.39 -10.57
N LEU A 63 2.80 10.68 -10.22
CA LEU A 63 2.06 11.11 -9.04
C LEU A 63 0.56 10.76 -9.15
N LYS A 64 -0.05 10.99 -10.32
CA LYS A 64 -1.45 10.64 -10.58
C LYS A 64 -1.68 9.13 -10.48
N MET A 65 -0.73 8.32 -10.96
CA MET A 65 -0.79 6.86 -10.85
C MET A 65 -0.76 6.41 -9.39
N ILE A 66 0.20 6.88 -8.58
CA ILE A 66 0.28 6.51 -7.15
C ILE A 66 -0.95 6.99 -6.39
N ALA A 67 -1.39 8.24 -6.61
CA ALA A 67 -2.61 8.76 -5.99
C ALA A 67 -3.86 7.96 -6.38
N GLY A 68 -3.94 7.53 -7.64
CA GLY A 68 -5.01 6.66 -8.12
C GLY A 68 -5.02 5.30 -7.43
N LYS A 69 -3.86 4.69 -7.20
CA LYS A 69 -3.75 3.42 -6.46
C LYS A 69 -4.19 3.57 -5.01
N ILE A 70 -3.77 4.63 -4.33
CA ILE A 70 -4.23 4.94 -2.97
C ILE A 70 -5.75 5.15 -2.96
N TYR A 71 -6.28 5.88 -3.93
CA TYR A 71 -7.72 6.09 -4.05
C TYR A 71 -8.47 4.77 -4.23
N THR A 72 -8.03 3.90 -5.14
CA THR A 72 -8.63 2.57 -5.35
C THR A 72 -8.51 1.71 -4.09
N LEU A 73 -7.37 1.72 -3.39
CA LEU A 73 -7.17 0.95 -2.17
C LEU A 73 -8.14 1.36 -1.04
N LEU A 74 -8.44 2.67 -0.95
CA LEU A 74 -9.36 3.24 0.05
C LEU A 74 -10.83 3.20 -0.36
N SER A 75 -11.12 2.91 -1.63
CA SER A 75 -12.50 2.84 -2.11
C SER A 75 -13.09 1.48 -1.75
N ASP A 76 -14.35 1.48 -1.29
CA ASP A 76 -15.13 0.26 -1.00
C ASP A 76 -15.55 -0.48 -2.29
N ASP A 77 -14.68 -0.55 -3.30
CA ASP A 77 -14.93 -1.36 -4.50
C ASP A 77 -14.98 -2.86 -4.15
#